data_AF-A0A7J4K3Y4-F1
#
_entry.id   AF-A0A7J4K3Y4-F1
#
_cell.length_a   1.000
_cell.length_b   1.000
_cell.length_c   1.000
_cell.angle_alpha   90.00
_cell.angle_beta   90.00
_cell.angle_gamma   90.00
#
_symmetry.space_group_name_H-M   'P 1'
#
loop_
_entity.id
_entity.type
_entity.pdbx_description
1 polymer ?
#
loop_
_entity_poly.entity_id
_entity_poly.type
_entity_poly.pdbx_seq_one_letter_code
_entity_poly.pdbx_strand_id
1 'polypeptide(L)'
;LINGDLKHEFGTINQQEERSVLELLRFLQERGVSVIVVRGNHDVLLEPILKRAGFASFEEYLEGDFFFCHGHTLPRSQAFKGAKTVIIGHEHPALALSDGLRQETGKCFLFASHGRKSLIVLPSFSRATEGTDVLRQEFLSPMLTPAVLRKAEVFLVIDEAVGSAGTLVQIEKALKRF
;
A
#
# COMPACT_ATOMS: atom_id res chain seq x y z
N LEU A 1 9.80 -1.04 -8.12
CA LEU A 1 8.83 -2.07 -7.68
C LEU A 1 7.47 -1.42 -7.55
N ILE A 2 6.42 -2.09 -8.01
CA ILE A 2 5.02 -1.66 -7.88
C ILE A 2 4.30 -2.71 -7.02
N ASN A 3 3.68 -2.31 -5.91
CA ASN A 3 3.16 -3.22 -4.88
C ASN A 3 1.63 -3.44 -4.95
N GLY A 4 1.17 -3.83 -6.12
CA GLY A 4 -0.23 -4.20 -6.40
C GLY A 4 -1.12 -3.06 -6.84
N ASP A 5 -2.32 -3.44 -7.25
CA ASP A 5 -3.42 -2.59 -7.73
C ASP A 5 -2.97 -1.60 -8.80
N LEU A 6 -2.29 -2.13 -9.82
CA LEU A 6 -1.98 -1.40 -11.06
C LEU A 6 -3.25 -1.10 -11.87
N LYS A 7 -4.27 -1.95 -11.70
CA LYS A 7 -5.62 -1.72 -12.18
C LYS A 7 -6.56 -1.36 -11.02
N HIS A 8 -7.49 -0.48 -11.31
CA HIS A 8 -8.58 -0.06 -10.45
C HIS A 8 -9.81 -0.95 -10.61
N GLU A 9 -10.17 -1.34 -11.84
CA GLU A 9 -11.37 -2.14 -12.07
C GLU A 9 -11.22 -3.60 -11.62
N PHE A 10 -12.16 -4.05 -10.78
CA PHE A 10 -12.22 -5.42 -10.30
C PHE A 10 -12.95 -6.30 -11.32
N GLY A 11 -12.29 -7.34 -11.83
CA GLY A 11 -12.94 -8.42 -12.58
C GLY A 11 -13.38 -8.10 -14.02
N THR A 12 -13.21 -6.88 -14.51
CA THR A 12 -13.48 -6.49 -15.91
C THR A 12 -12.20 -6.11 -16.66
N ILE A 13 -12.16 -6.50 -17.94
CA ILE A 13 -11.11 -6.09 -18.87
C ILE A 13 -11.53 -4.75 -19.48
N ASN A 14 -11.11 -3.66 -18.83
CA ASN A 14 -11.10 -2.35 -19.46
C ASN A 14 -9.86 -2.26 -20.37
N GLN A 15 -10.06 -2.37 -21.68
CA GLN A 15 -8.98 -2.32 -22.67
C GLN A 15 -8.15 -1.03 -22.58
N GLN A 16 -8.77 0.09 -22.19
CA GLN A 16 -8.07 1.37 -22.04
C GLN A 16 -7.13 1.34 -20.84
N GLU A 17 -7.57 0.73 -19.73
CA GLU A 17 -6.74 0.57 -18.53
C GLU A 17 -5.56 -0.36 -18.79
N GLU A 18 -5.78 -1.50 -19.44
CA GLU A 18 -4.71 -2.42 -19.83
C GLU A 18 -3.68 -1.74 -20.73
N ARG A 19 -4.15 -0.98 -21.72
CA ARG A 19 -3.27 -0.21 -22.60
C ARG A 19 -2.43 0.79 -21.81
N SER A 20 -3.05 1.52 -20.87
CA SER A 20 -2.37 2.53 -20.05
C SER A 20 -1.30 1.90 -19.15
N VAL A 21 -1.59 0.74 -18.52
CA VAL A 21 -0.63 -0.02 -17.73
C VAL A 21 0.56 -0.47 -18.58
N LEU A 22 0.31 -1.03 -19.76
CA LEU A 22 1.39 -1.47 -20.65
C LEU A 22 2.22 -0.31 -21.20
N GLU A 23 1.60 0.82 -21.52
CA GLU A 23 2.29 2.04 -21.94
C GLU A 23 3.21 2.56 -20.84
N LEU A 24 2.76 2.58 -19.57
CA LEU A 24 3.59 2.94 -18.42
C LEU A 24 4.80 2.00 -18.26
N LEU A 25 4.58 0.69 -18.32
CA LEU A 25 5.64 -0.29 -18.12
C LEU A 25 6.68 -0.23 -19.25
N ARG A 26 6.24 -0.08 -20.50
CA ARG A 26 7.14 0.11 -21.65
C ARG A 26 7.93 1.41 -21.55
N PHE A 27 7.26 2.51 -21.17
CA PHE A 27 7.92 3.79 -20.96
C PHE A 27 9.07 3.71 -19.94
N LEU A 28 8.88 2.96 -18.85
CA LEU A 28 9.90 2.70 -17.84
C LEU A 28 11.03 1.82 -18.39
N GLN A 29 10.69 0.74 -19.09
CA GLN A 29 11.66 -0.18 -19.69
C GLN A 29 12.54 0.51 -20.74
N GLU A 30 11.96 1.35 -21.60
CA GLU A 30 12.68 2.15 -22.61
C GLU A 30 13.71 3.11 -21.98
N ARG A 31 13.54 3.45 -20.71
CA ARG A 31 14.48 4.26 -19.89
C ARG A 31 15.49 3.42 -19.12
N GLY A 32 15.53 2.11 -19.35
CA GLY A 32 16.40 1.18 -18.64
C GLY A 32 15.97 0.90 -17.20
N VAL A 33 14.74 1.22 -16.82
CA VAL A 33 14.21 0.94 -15.48
C VAL A 33 13.75 -0.52 -15.41
N SER A 34 14.34 -1.30 -14.50
CA SER A 34 13.85 -2.63 -14.17
C SER A 34 12.58 -2.52 -13.33
N VAL A 35 11.47 -3.09 -13.83
CA VAL A 35 10.18 -3.04 -13.15
C VAL A 35 9.81 -4.41 -12.60
N ILE A 36 9.59 -4.46 -11.28
CA ILE A 36 9.04 -5.60 -10.57
C ILE A 36 7.60 -5.26 -10.19
N VAL A 37 6.67 -6.12 -10.57
CA VAL A 37 5.25 -6.00 -10.23
C VAL A 37 4.88 -7.07 -9.21
N VAL A 38 4.50 -6.66 -8.01
CA VAL A 38 3.80 -7.52 -7.05
C VAL A 38 2.30 -7.31 -7.27
N ARG A 39 1.50 -8.37 -7.35
CA ARG A 39 0.09 -8.31 -7.71
C ARG A 39 -0.80 -8.04 -6.51
N GLY A 40 -1.76 -7.14 -6.69
CA GLY A 40 -2.86 -6.91 -5.76
C GLY A 40 -4.09 -7.76 -6.05
N ASN A 41 -5.13 -7.62 -5.23
CA ASN A 41 -6.37 -8.36 -5.43
C ASN A 41 -7.15 -7.88 -6.66
N HIS A 42 -6.85 -6.68 -7.18
CA HIS A 42 -7.43 -6.19 -8.44
C HIS A 42 -6.69 -6.70 -9.70
N ASP A 43 -5.48 -7.25 -9.55
CA ASP A 43 -4.59 -7.62 -10.66
C ASP A 43 -4.77 -9.06 -11.19
N VAL A 44 -5.87 -9.74 -10.83
CA VAL A 44 -6.08 -11.18 -11.15
C VAL A 44 -5.95 -11.48 -12.65
N LEU A 45 -6.48 -10.60 -13.49
CA LEU A 45 -6.44 -10.74 -14.96
C LEU A 45 -5.17 -10.14 -15.58
N LEU A 46 -4.31 -9.49 -14.78
CA LEU A 46 -3.16 -8.74 -15.27
C LEU A 46 -1.97 -9.63 -15.60
N GLU A 47 -1.80 -10.77 -14.93
CA GLU A 47 -0.67 -11.67 -15.17
C GLU A 47 -0.56 -12.14 -16.64
N PRO A 48 -1.63 -12.68 -17.29
CA PRO A 48 -1.53 -13.07 -18.69
C PRO A 48 -1.19 -11.89 -19.62
N ILE A 49 -1.67 -10.69 -19.31
CA ILE A 49 -1.45 -9.48 -20.11
C ILE A 49 0.02 -9.05 -20.00
N LEU A 50 0.55 -8.96 -18.78
CA LEU A 50 1.95 -8.64 -18.52
C LEU A 50 2.88 -9.65 -19.18
N LYS A 51 2.58 -10.94 -19.04
CA LYS A 51 3.37 -12.02 -19.65
C LYS A 51 3.44 -11.89 -21.18
N ARG A 52 2.31 -11.61 -21.85
CA ARG A 52 2.30 -11.36 -23.31
C ARG A 52 3.11 -10.14 -23.72
N ALA A 53 3.20 -9.14 -22.84
CA ALA A 53 3.96 -7.92 -23.06
C ALA A 53 5.44 -8.02 -22.64
N GLY A 54 5.89 -9.18 -22.15
CA GLY A 54 7.28 -9.40 -21.71
C GLY A 54 7.58 -8.97 -20.28
N PHE A 55 6.57 -8.68 -19.47
CA PHE A 55 6.72 -8.32 -18.07
C PHE A 55 6.40 -9.50 -17.14
N ALA A 56 7.17 -9.64 -16.07
CA ALA A 56 6.90 -10.58 -14.99
C ALA A 56 6.09 -9.91 -13.87
N SER A 57 5.25 -10.70 -13.22
CA SER A 57 4.51 -10.30 -12.02
C SER A 57 4.53 -11.41 -11.00
N PHE A 58 4.49 -11.05 -9.72
CA PHE A 58 4.69 -11.96 -8.58
C PHE A 58 3.57 -11.79 -7.57
N GLU A 59 3.24 -12.82 -6.79
CA GLU A 59 2.32 -12.67 -5.64
C GLU A 59 3.00 -11.98 -4.45
N GLU A 60 4.30 -12.24 -4.32
CA GLU A 60 5.18 -11.73 -3.28
C GLU A 60 6.58 -11.55 -3.86
N TYR A 61 7.35 -10.62 -3.31
CA TYR A 61 8.72 -10.35 -3.72
C TYR A 61 9.61 -10.11 -2.50
N LEU A 62 10.80 -10.71 -2.49
CA LEU A 62 11.78 -10.55 -1.42
C LEU A 62 13.04 -9.90 -1.97
N GLU A 63 13.43 -8.77 -1.40
CA GLU A 63 14.68 -8.06 -1.68
C GLU A 63 15.46 -7.91 -0.37
N GLY A 64 16.50 -8.73 -0.20
CA GLY A 64 17.24 -8.78 1.06
C GLY A 64 16.32 -9.11 2.24
N ASP A 65 16.22 -8.20 3.21
CA ASP A 65 15.36 -8.33 4.40
C ASP A 65 13.94 -7.77 4.22
N PHE A 66 13.64 -7.19 3.05
CA PHE A 66 12.36 -6.53 2.73
C PHE A 66 11.46 -7.44 1.91
N PHE A 67 10.30 -7.75 2.48
CA PHE A 67 9.28 -8.56 1.86
C PHE A 67 8.10 -7.69 1.42
N PHE A 68 7.78 -7.75 0.14
CA PHE A 68 6.70 -7.01 -0.50
C PHE A 68 5.58 -7.99 -0.83
N CYS A 69 4.39 -7.71 -0.31
CA CYS A 69 3.14 -8.31 -0.76
C CYS A 69 2.07 -7.22 -0.79
N HIS A 70 0.97 -7.46 -1.48
CA HIS A 70 -0.06 -6.44 -1.55
C HIS A 70 -0.73 -6.19 -0.19
N GLY A 71 -0.97 -7.23 0.62
CA GLY A 71 -1.54 -7.12 1.97
C GLY A 71 -2.99 -7.58 2.12
N HIS A 72 -3.67 -7.95 1.02
CA HIS A 72 -5.03 -8.51 1.04
C HIS A 72 -5.11 -9.92 1.67
N THR A 73 -3.98 -10.61 1.80
CA THR A 73 -3.86 -11.95 2.40
C THR A 73 -2.68 -11.99 3.37
N LEU A 74 -2.68 -12.98 4.28
CA LEU A 74 -1.53 -13.23 5.16
C LEU A 74 -0.58 -14.25 4.49
N PRO A 75 0.64 -13.86 4.11
CA PRO A 75 1.57 -14.77 3.44
C PRO A 75 2.02 -15.91 4.37
N ARG A 76 2.33 -17.07 3.79
CA ARG A 76 2.81 -18.27 4.51
C ARG A 76 4.17 -18.78 4.01
N SER A 77 4.75 -18.11 3.03
CA SER A 77 5.98 -18.49 2.37
C SER A 77 7.19 -18.47 3.30
N GLN A 78 8.24 -19.20 2.91
CA GLN A 78 9.51 -19.16 3.64
C GLN A 78 10.17 -17.77 3.54
N ALA A 79 9.97 -17.07 2.41
CA ALA A 79 10.40 -15.70 2.21
C ALA A 79 9.79 -14.76 3.26
N PHE A 80 8.46 -14.82 3.44
CA PHE A 80 7.78 -14.05 4.48
C PHE A 80 8.32 -14.37 5.88
N LYS A 81 8.51 -15.66 6.20
CA LYS A 81 9.03 -16.08 7.52
C LYS A 81 10.44 -15.56 7.78
N GLY A 82 11.30 -15.51 6.77
CA GLY A 82 12.70 -15.05 6.86
C GLY A 82 12.87 -13.52 6.91
N ALA A 83 11.93 -12.75 6.37
CA ALA A 83 12.06 -11.30 6.27
C ALA A 83 12.04 -10.56 7.61
N LYS A 84 12.68 -9.39 7.70
CA LYS A 84 12.64 -8.52 8.88
C LYS A 84 11.60 -7.40 8.75
N THR A 85 11.38 -6.94 7.52
CA THR A 85 10.44 -5.87 7.21
C THR A 85 9.46 -6.34 6.16
N VAL A 86 8.17 -6.09 6.40
CA VAL A 86 7.07 -6.38 5.48
C VAL A 86 6.48 -5.07 5.02
N ILE A 87 6.30 -4.92 3.70
CA ILE A 87 5.78 -3.72 3.07
C ILE A 87 4.51 -4.11 2.31
N ILE A 88 3.39 -3.48 2.65
CA ILE A 88 2.07 -3.72 2.06
C ILE A 88 1.48 -2.45 1.44
N GLY A 89 0.61 -2.61 0.45
CA GLY A 89 -0.18 -1.54 -0.16
C GLY A 89 -1.62 -1.59 0.37
N HIS A 90 -2.51 -2.20 -0.41
CA HIS A 90 -3.92 -2.56 -0.16
C HIS A 90 -4.81 -1.50 0.51
N GLU A 91 -4.50 -1.13 1.75
CA GLU A 91 -5.29 -0.21 2.56
C GLU A 91 -5.16 1.23 2.12
N HIS A 92 -4.00 1.61 1.58
CA HIS A 92 -3.68 2.99 1.20
C HIS A 92 -4.00 3.99 2.33
N PRO A 93 -3.31 3.94 3.47
CA PRO A 93 -3.71 4.70 4.65
C PRO A 93 -3.64 6.21 4.42
N ALA A 94 -4.60 6.91 5.01
CA ALA A 94 -4.69 8.36 5.03
C ALA A 94 -5.21 8.83 6.40
N LEU A 95 -4.91 10.06 6.78
CA LEU A 95 -5.35 10.67 8.02
C LEU A 95 -6.30 11.81 7.69
N ALA A 96 -7.55 11.68 8.11
CA ALA A 96 -8.53 12.76 8.06
C ALA A 96 -8.36 13.66 9.30
N LEU A 97 -8.05 14.94 9.07
CA LEU A 97 -8.00 15.97 10.09
C LEU A 97 -9.21 16.89 9.91
N SER A 98 -9.96 17.10 10.98
CA SER A 98 -11.15 17.96 10.96
C SER A 98 -11.16 18.91 12.17
N ASP A 99 -11.54 20.17 11.92
CA ASP A 99 -11.79 21.18 12.94
C ASP A 99 -13.29 21.42 13.18
N GLY A 100 -14.15 20.56 12.61
CA GLY A 100 -15.61 20.68 12.65
C GLY A 100 -16.22 21.58 11.57
N LEU A 101 -15.42 22.43 10.90
CA LEU A 101 -15.85 23.26 9.78
C LEU A 101 -15.28 22.76 8.45
N ARG A 102 -14.05 22.28 8.47
CA ARG A 102 -13.31 21.74 7.33
C ARG A 102 -12.68 20.41 7.69
N GLN A 103 -12.65 19.52 6.72
CA GLN A 103 -11.93 18.26 6.80
C GLN A 103 -10.89 18.23 5.68
N GLU A 104 -9.66 17.95 6.03
CA GLU A 104 -8.57 17.70 5.09
C GLU A 104 -8.03 16.29 5.30
N THR A 105 -7.90 15.53 4.21
CA THR A 105 -7.38 14.16 4.24
C THR A 105 -5.98 14.14 3.64
N GLY A 106 -4.99 13.80 4.47
CA GLY A 106 -3.60 13.65 4.05
C GLY A 106 -3.19 12.19 3.93
N LYS A 107 -2.53 11.80 2.85
CA LYS A 107 -1.96 10.45 2.72
C LYS A 107 -0.89 10.22 3.77
N CYS A 108 -0.77 9.00 4.25
CA CYS A 108 0.25 8.66 5.23
C CYS A 108 0.83 7.27 5.00
N PHE A 109 2.04 7.05 5.52
CA PHE A 109 2.51 5.71 5.81
C PHE A 109 2.03 5.30 7.19
N LEU A 110 1.78 4.00 7.37
CA LEU A 110 1.57 3.40 8.68
C LEU A 110 2.77 2.51 9.00
N PHE A 111 3.45 2.79 10.11
CA PHE A 111 4.56 1.99 10.61
C PHE A 111 4.11 1.23 11.86
N ALA A 112 4.23 -0.09 11.85
CA ALA A 112 3.80 -0.93 12.97
C ALA A 112 4.70 -2.15 13.14
N SER A 113 4.41 -2.96 14.16
CA SER A 113 5.07 -4.25 14.37
C SER A 113 4.07 -5.39 14.19
N HIS A 114 4.39 -6.34 13.30
CA HIS A 114 3.64 -7.57 13.10
C HIS A 114 4.46 -8.76 13.64
N GLY A 115 4.20 -9.13 14.90
CA GLY A 115 5.01 -10.10 15.62
C GLY A 115 6.43 -9.57 15.84
N ARG A 116 7.44 -10.23 15.25
CA ARG A 116 8.86 -9.82 15.30
C ARG A 116 9.31 -9.01 14.07
N LYS A 117 8.38 -8.69 13.16
CA LYS A 117 8.67 -8.01 11.89
C LYS A 117 8.20 -6.56 11.97
N SER A 118 8.94 -5.67 11.33
CA SER A 118 8.43 -4.32 11.03
C SER A 118 7.40 -4.43 9.92
N LEU A 119 6.30 -3.68 10.02
CA LEU A 119 5.25 -3.59 9.01
C LEU A 119 5.14 -2.15 8.55
N ILE A 120 5.22 -1.94 7.24
CA ILE A 120 5.04 -0.65 6.59
C ILE A 120 3.84 -0.77 5.66
N VAL A 121 2.87 0.12 5.80
CA VAL A 121 1.73 0.24 4.90
C VAL A 121 1.93 1.48 4.04
N LEU A 122 1.97 1.30 2.72
CA LEU A 122 2.20 2.35 1.74
C LEU A 122 0.89 3.11 1.46
N PRO A 123 0.91 4.45 1.40
CA PRO A 123 -0.21 5.22 0.89
C PRO A 123 -0.45 4.90 -0.60
N SER A 124 -1.63 5.25 -1.12
CA SER A 124 -1.86 5.17 -2.56
C SER A 124 -0.89 6.10 -3.31
N PHE A 125 -0.41 5.68 -4.47
CA PHE A 125 0.32 6.58 -5.37
C PHE A 125 -0.64 7.60 -6.04
N SER A 126 -1.84 7.14 -6.42
CA SER A 126 -2.82 7.92 -7.20
C SER A 126 -3.37 9.13 -6.46
N ARG A 127 -3.31 10.33 -7.05
CA ARG A 127 -3.96 11.53 -6.47
C ARG A 127 -5.50 11.46 -6.46
N ALA A 128 -6.09 10.51 -7.19
CA ALA A 128 -7.54 10.37 -7.30
C ALA A 128 -8.18 9.66 -6.10
N THR A 129 -7.40 8.88 -5.33
CA THR A 129 -7.89 8.18 -4.14
C THR A 129 -7.25 8.77 -2.89
N GLU A 130 -8.08 9.21 -1.96
CA GLU A 130 -7.63 9.75 -0.68
C GLU A 130 -6.99 8.66 0.19
N GLY A 131 -7.61 7.47 0.25
CA GLY A 131 -7.13 6.34 1.04
C GLY A 131 -8.09 5.92 2.15
N THR A 132 -7.69 4.94 2.95
CA THR A 132 -8.44 4.50 4.14
C THR A 132 -8.09 5.38 5.34
N ASP A 133 -9.10 6.02 5.93
CA ASP A 133 -8.91 6.83 7.14
C ASP A 133 -8.44 5.96 8.31
N VAL A 134 -7.20 6.18 8.74
CA VAL A 134 -6.55 5.41 9.80
C VAL A 134 -7.29 5.52 11.14
N LEU A 135 -8.05 6.60 11.37
CA LEU A 135 -8.79 6.82 12.61
C LEU A 135 -10.05 5.95 12.71
N ARG A 136 -10.60 5.50 11.58
CA ARG A 136 -11.73 4.56 11.58
C ARG A 136 -11.30 3.15 11.99
N GLN A 137 -10.03 2.80 11.75
CA GLN A 137 -9.46 1.48 12.02
C GLN A 137 -10.18 0.31 11.32
N GLU A 138 -10.87 0.58 10.21
CA GLU A 138 -11.62 -0.39 9.41
C GLU A 138 -10.76 -1.01 8.30
N PHE A 139 -9.57 -1.50 8.65
CA PHE A 139 -8.66 -2.11 7.68
C PHE A 139 -9.10 -3.53 7.31
N LEU A 140 -8.95 -3.90 6.04
CA LEU A 140 -9.31 -5.22 5.51
C LEU A 140 -8.19 -6.25 5.62
N SER A 141 -6.95 -5.78 5.73
CA SER A 141 -5.74 -6.58 5.74
C SER A 141 -5.69 -7.42 7.01
N PRO A 142 -5.50 -8.74 6.90
CA PRO A 142 -5.33 -9.60 8.07
C PRO A 142 -4.05 -9.28 8.87
N MET A 143 -3.15 -8.44 8.33
CA MET A 143 -1.94 -8.01 9.01
C MET A 143 -2.17 -6.85 10.00
N LEU A 144 -3.27 -6.10 9.87
CA LEU A 144 -3.58 -4.90 10.64
C LEU A 144 -4.62 -5.15 11.73
N THR A 145 -4.33 -6.11 12.59
CA THR A 145 -5.18 -6.40 13.76
C THR A 145 -5.23 -5.20 14.73
N PRO A 146 -6.25 -5.10 15.60
CA PRO A 146 -6.30 -4.06 16.63
C PRO A 146 -5.05 -4.01 17.53
N ALA A 147 -4.39 -5.16 17.75
CA ALA A 147 -3.15 -5.21 18.53
C ALA A 147 -1.97 -4.53 17.83
N VAL A 148 -1.93 -4.60 16.49
CA VAL A 148 -0.93 -3.94 15.65
C VAL A 148 -1.22 -2.44 15.61
N LEU A 149 -2.48 -2.04 15.37
CA LEU A 149 -2.89 -0.64 15.26
C LEU A 149 -2.67 0.18 16.53
N ARG A 150 -2.84 -0.43 17.72
CA ARG A 150 -2.59 0.25 19.01
C ARG A 150 -1.18 0.83 19.16
N LYS A 151 -0.20 0.28 18.45
CA LYS A 151 1.20 0.71 18.48
C LYS A 151 1.66 1.30 17.15
N ALA A 152 0.74 1.49 16.21
CA ALA A 152 1.09 1.99 14.89
C ALA A 152 1.40 3.49 14.95
N GLU A 153 2.50 3.87 14.32
CA GLU A 153 2.91 5.25 14.08
C GLU A 153 2.43 5.69 12.69
N VAL A 154 1.90 6.90 12.63
CA VAL A 154 1.42 7.53 11.40
C VAL A 154 2.47 8.51 10.93
N PHE A 155 2.87 8.40 9.66
CA PHE A 155 3.79 9.33 9.01
C PHE A 155 3.07 10.01 7.85
N LEU A 156 2.72 11.28 8.02
CA LEU A 156 2.04 12.07 7.01
C LEU A 156 2.96 12.40 5.84
N VAL A 157 2.40 12.37 4.64
CA VAL A 157 3.04 12.86 3.41
C VAL A 157 2.54 14.28 3.17
N ILE A 158 3.45 15.25 3.19
CA ILE A 158 3.18 16.66 2.94
C ILE A 158 4.11 17.09 1.81
N ASP A 159 3.53 17.36 0.64
CA ASP A 159 4.25 17.59 -0.60
C ASP A 159 5.24 16.44 -0.91
N GLU A 160 6.54 16.71 -0.86
CA GLU A 160 7.62 15.72 -1.06
C GLU A 160 8.28 15.28 0.25
N ALA A 161 7.76 15.71 1.40
CA ALA A 161 8.29 15.41 2.72
C ALA A 161 7.42 14.38 3.46
N VAL A 162 8.06 13.62 4.36
CA VAL A 162 7.40 12.67 5.26
C VAL A 162 7.71 13.05 6.70
N GLY A 163 6.67 13.24 7.51
CA GLY A 163 6.79 13.65 8.92
C GLY A 163 5.99 12.76 9.85
N SER A 164 6.52 12.49 11.05
CA SER A 164 5.79 11.73 12.06
C SER A 164 4.63 12.56 12.63
N ALA A 165 3.42 12.01 12.59
CA ALA A 165 2.24 12.54 13.27
C ALA A 165 2.06 11.92 14.67
N GLY A 166 2.90 10.97 15.05
CA GLY A 166 2.82 10.22 16.30
C GLY A 166 2.05 8.90 16.16
N THR A 167 1.78 8.26 17.29
CA THR A 167 1.01 7.01 17.33
C THR A 167 -0.48 7.27 17.08
N LEU A 168 -1.17 6.28 16.51
CA LEU A 168 -2.62 6.36 16.26
C LEU A 168 -3.40 6.73 17.54
N VAL A 169 -3.02 6.14 18.67
CA VAL A 169 -3.63 6.42 19.98
C VAL A 169 -3.39 7.87 20.45
N GLN A 170 -2.22 8.45 20.15
CA GLN A 170 -1.95 9.85 20.47
C GLN A 170 -2.79 10.79 19.60
N ILE A 171 -2.91 10.49 18.31
CA ILE A 171 -3.68 11.29 17.35
C ILE A 171 -5.17 11.28 17.73
N GLU A 172 -5.76 10.11 17.99
CA GLU A 172 -7.15 10.00 18.45
C GLU A 172 -7.43 10.80 19.72
N LYS A 173 -6.51 10.77 20.69
CA LYS A 173 -6.63 11.54 21.93
C LYS A 173 -6.52 13.04 21.70
N ALA A 174 -5.67 13.47 20.76
CA ALA A 174 -5.51 14.87 20.42
C ALA A 174 -6.77 15.43 19.76
N LEU A 175 -7.39 14.68 18.84
CA LEU A 175 -8.59 15.10 18.12
C LEU A 175 -9.84 15.14 18.99
N LYS A 176 -10.00 14.24 19.96
CA LYS A 176 -11.13 14.26 20.93
C LYS A 176 -11.15 15.46 21.87
N ARG A 177 -10.10 16.29 21.88
CA ARG A 177 -10.01 17.49 22.73
C ARG A 177 -10.58 18.74 22.06
N PHE A 178 -10.94 18.64 20.79
CA PHE A 178 -11.62 19.66 20.01
C PHE A 178 -13.07 19.22 19.75
#